data_AF-A0A8T5HP02-F1
#
_entry.id   AF-A0A8T5HP02-F1
#
_cell.length_a   1.000
_cell.length_b   1.000
_cell.length_c   1.000
_cell.angle_alpha   90.00
_cell.angle_beta   90.00
_cell.angle_gamma   90.00
#
_symmetry.space_group_name_H-M   'P 1'
#
loop_
_entity.id
_entity.type
_entity.pdbx_description
1 polymer ?
#
loop_
_entity_poly.entity_id
_entity_poly.type
_entity_poly.pdbx_seq_one_letter_code
_entity_poly.pdbx_strand_id
1 'polypeptide(L)'
;MDPVMLSKVLKHYKRVEVQKAIVANAVNKEISGSFGGKGYSKRPDVLQFPSDVFEMVKKGVTSFHASEELWRNVLMVKTGASRQEMNELRIGWDLVLDIDCKFLEYSALAAHLLIQALKYQGIQSVTCKFSGNHGFHIGVPFEAFPEKVHGEETRTLFPEGPRKIAEYLKEMISEHLAREILLLDGLEGVKKKCEKDNKDIIVNGKFNPFSILEVDTILISSRHLCRMVYSLNEKSGLVSVPIDPEKVLEFDKKMADVSLVEVTEWKFMDRNNVVSGEAADLIVKSFDFAAEIEEKKQKITKDERVFQYEKKLGDVKLDEITVKIPEQLFPPCIQKIKKGLEDGKKRAIFILINFLASCNWSYDDIEEYLVEWNKNNKESLREVYWKGQLRYARMHNKKILPPNCDNKMYYKDLQICCPDNVCTKTKNPVNYAVRKMRFLSMQKGKRKKKTNFDKNKKNKNKSEDKSTNSSKKSDNDCENNNSKDKVNSYKDKINDSETNQTTDSKVSKKEVESFEEDRV
;
A
#
# COMPACT_ATOMS: atom_id res chain seq x y z
N MET A 1 39.49 1.26 -1.67
CA MET A 1 38.94 1.20 -3.04
C MET A 1 39.94 0.41 -3.85
N ASP A 2 39.48 -0.46 -4.75
CA ASP A 2 40.36 -1.17 -5.67
C ASP A 2 41.24 -0.17 -6.46
N PRO A 3 42.56 -0.37 -6.58
CA PRO A 3 43.46 0.56 -7.30
C PRO A 3 43.03 0.85 -8.74
N VAL A 4 42.45 -0.13 -9.45
CA VAL A 4 41.98 0.07 -10.83
C VAL A 4 40.80 1.05 -10.84
N MET A 5 39.83 0.87 -9.94
CA MET A 5 38.71 1.80 -9.79
C MET A 5 39.15 3.21 -9.38
N LEU A 6 40.13 3.34 -8.48
CA LEU A 6 40.67 4.66 -8.11
C LEU A 6 41.29 5.39 -9.31
N SER A 7 42.04 4.66 -10.13
CA SER A 7 42.63 5.21 -11.37
C SER A 7 41.55 5.67 -12.35
N LYS A 8 40.49 4.88 -12.54
CA LYS A 8 39.33 5.26 -13.38
C LYS A 8 38.66 6.53 -12.86
N VAL A 9 38.35 6.60 -11.57
CA VAL A 9 37.71 7.76 -10.92
C VAL A 9 38.54 9.04 -11.12
N LEU A 10 39.84 8.98 -10.84
CA LEU A 10 40.72 10.15 -10.96
C LEU A 10 40.87 10.62 -12.41
N LYS A 11 41.06 9.69 -13.36
CA LYS A 11 41.17 10.02 -14.78
C LYS A 11 39.89 10.68 -15.30
N HIS A 12 38.73 10.12 -14.93
CA HIS A 12 37.44 10.61 -15.37
C HIS A 12 37.14 12.02 -14.85
N TYR A 13 37.15 12.22 -13.53
CA TYR A 13 36.72 13.50 -12.96
C TYR A 13 37.78 14.61 -13.01
N LYS A 14 39.03 14.32 -13.42
CA LYS A 14 40.03 15.37 -13.69
C LYS A 14 39.68 16.19 -14.94
N ARG A 15 38.84 15.65 -15.83
CA ARG A 15 38.40 16.28 -17.08
C ARG A 15 37.48 17.46 -16.81
N VAL A 16 37.84 18.65 -17.31
CA VAL A 16 37.14 19.91 -17.00
C VAL A 16 35.74 19.94 -17.63
N GLU A 17 35.57 19.36 -18.81
CA GLU A 17 34.29 19.23 -19.50
C GLU A 17 33.30 18.35 -18.72
N VAL A 18 33.78 17.25 -18.13
CA VAL A 18 32.98 16.37 -17.25
C VAL A 18 32.54 17.12 -15.99
N GLN A 19 33.48 17.84 -15.36
CA GLN A 19 33.17 18.66 -14.18
C GLN A 19 32.09 19.71 -14.49
N LYS A 20 32.23 20.43 -15.61
CA LYS A 20 31.25 21.44 -16.05
C LYS A 20 29.87 20.81 -16.29
N ALA A 21 29.80 19.65 -16.94
CA ALA A 21 28.54 18.98 -17.21
C ALA A 21 27.83 18.53 -15.92
N ILE A 22 28.57 18.01 -14.94
CA ILE A 22 28.04 17.64 -13.62
C ILE A 22 27.49 18.89 -12.90
N VAL A 23 28.26 19.98 -12.84
CA VAL A 23 27.84 21.22 -12.16
C VAL A 23 26.63 21.85 -12.85
N ALA A 24 26.57 21.85 -14.17
CA ALA A 24 25.42 22.35 -14.91
C ALA A 24 24.13 21.58 -14.57
N ASN A 25 24.23 20.27 -14.33
CA ASN A 25 23.09 19.44 -13.91
C ASN A 25 22.73 19.58 -12.42
N ALA A 26 23.63 20.15 -11.59
CA ALA A 26 23.46 20.31 -10.14
C ALA A 26 22.62 21.53 -9.71
N VAL A 27 22.31 22.44 -10.64
CA VAL A 27 21.66 23.72 -10.34
C VAL A 27 20.32 23.50 -9.61
N ASN A 28 20.17 24.17 -8.45
CA ASN A 28 19.03 24.08 -7.54
C ASN A 28 18.77 22.68 -6.95
N LYS A 29 19.70 21.73 -7.09
CA LYS A 29 19.56 20.36 -6.56
C LYS A 29 20.45 20.14 -5.35
N GLU A 30 19.95 19.34 -4.42
CA GLU A 30 20.76 18.82 -3.33
C GLU A 30 21.70 17.73 -3.85
N ILE A 31 22.99 17.83 -3.51
CA ILE A 31 24.03 16.93 -3.99
C ILE A 31 24.53 16.00 -2.87
N SER A 32 24.97 14.81 -3.25
CA SER A 32 25.74 13.91 -2.39
C SER A 32 26.77 13.10 -3.18
N GLY A 33 27.96 12.98 -2.62
CA GLY A 33 29.01 12.09 -3.11
C GLY A 33 28.98 10.73 -2.42
N SER A 34 29.09 9.63 -3.17
CA SER A 34 29.25 8.27 -2.64
C SER A 34 30.72 7.92 -2.44
N PHE A 35 31.05 7.30 -1.32
CA PHE A 35 32.39 6.78 -0.99
C PHE A 35 32.54 5.30 -1.36
N GLY A 36 32.27 4.95 -2.62
CA GLY A 36 32.43 3.58 -3.10
C GLY A 36 31.37 2.62 -2.55
N GLY A 37 30.15 3.09 -2.33
CA GLY A 37 29.06 2.30 -1.72
C GLY A 37 29.19 2.07 -0.21
N LYS A 38 30.23 2.58 0.44
CA LYS A 38 30.42 2.47 1.91
C LYS A 38 29.67 3.53 2.71
N GLY A 39 29.18 4.56 2.04
CA GLY A 39 28.52 5.70 2.66
C GLY A 39 28.46 6.88 1.71
N TYR A 40 27.84 7.96 2.18
CA TYR A 40 27.60 9.17 1.42
C TYR A 40 28.18 10.40 2.13
N SER A 41 28.46 11.47 1.38
CA SER A 41 28.88 12.76 1.94
C SER A 41 27.77 13.36 2.81
N LYS A 42 28.16 14.31 3.67
CA LYS A 42 27.20 15.05 4.48
C LYS A 42 26.25 15.84 3.59
N ARG A 43 25.02 16.01 4.07
CA ARG A 43 23.90 16.64 3.38
C ARG A 43 23.21 17.66 4.28
N PRO A 44 22.64 18.75 3.74
CA PRO A 44 22.62 19.12 2.32
C PRO A 44 23.99 19.61 1.83
N ASP A 45 24.24 19.50 0.52
CA ASP A 45 25.45 19.99 -0.13
C ASP A 45 25.14 20.47 -1.56
N VAL A 46 26.04 21.26 -2.14
CA VAL A 46 25.91 21.85 -3.48
C VAL A 46 27.22 21.75 -4.26
N LEU A 47 27.12 21.81 -5.60
CA LEU A 47 28.27 22.01 -6.48
C LEU A 47 28.11 23.37 -7.17
N GLN A 48 29.06 24.29 -6.94
CA GLN A 48 29.00 25.65 -7.50
C GLN A 48 30.01 25.85 -8.62
N PHE A 49 31.20 25.27 -8.48
CA PHE A 49 32.30 25.40 -9.43
C PHE A 49 32.73 24.04 -9.96
N PRO A 50 33.19 23.93 -11.22
CA PRO A 50 33.72 22.68 -11.78
C PRO A 50 34.78 22.01 -10.88
N SER A 51 35.67 22.81 -10.28
CA SER A 51 36.69 22.31 -9.36
C SER A 51 36.15 21.55 -8.15
N ASP A 52 34.93 21.87 -7.69
CA ASP A 52 34.31 21.24 -6.52
C ASP A 52 34.19 19.72 -6.71
N VAL A 53 33.85 19.30 -7.93
CA VAL A 53 33.74 17.88 -8.31
C VAL A 53 35.07 17.17 -8.05
N PHE A 54 36.18 17.73 -8.54
CA PHE A 54 37.48 17.08 -8.39
C PHE A 54 38.02 17.15 -6.96
N GLU A 55 37.72 18.23 -6.22
CA GLU A 55 38.07 18.34 -4.80
C GLU A 55 37.31 17.31 -3.94
N MET A 56 36.05 17.03 -4.25
CA MET A 56 35.30 15.94 -3.61
C MET A 56 35.90 14.57 -3.93
N VAL A 57 36.35 14.36 -5.17
CA VAL A 57 37.01 13.11 -5.60
C VAL A 57 38.34 12.91 -4.86
N LYS A 58 39.14 13.96 -4.65
CA LYS A 58 40.37 13.90 -3.82
C LYS A 58 40.09 13.46 -2.39
N LYS A 59 38.89 13.75 -1.87
CA LYS A 59 38.40 13.30 -0.55
C LYS A 59 37.82 11.88 -0.57
N GLY A 60 37.89 11.18 -1.70
CA GLY A 60 37.47 9.78 -1.84
C GLY A 60 36.07 9.58 -2.43
N VAL A 61 35.40 10.63 -2.92
CA VAL A 61 34.13 10.49 -3.65
C VAL A 61 34.36 9.77 -4.97
N THR A 62 33.48 8.82 -5.27
CA THR A 62 33.53 7.97 -6.48
C THR A 62 32.41 8.25 -7.47
N SER A 63 31.26 8.72 -6.98
CA SER A 63 30.08 9.00 -7.78
C SER A 63 29.25 10.10 -7.13
N PHE A 64 28.48 10.80 -7.94
CA PHE A 64 27.68 11.97 -7.58
C PHE A 64 26.20 11.69 -7.81
N HIS A 65 25.38 12.14 -6.86
CA HIS A 65 23.94 11.98 -6.88
C HIS A 65 23.27 13.32 -6.59
N ALA A 66 22.12 13.57 -7.23
CA ALA A 66 21.36 14.81 -7.11
C ALA A 66 19.88 14.55 -6.84
N SER A 67 19.21 15.48 -6.15
CA SER A 67 17.77 15.39 -5.89
C SER A 67 16.95 15.63 -7.15
N GLU A 68 15.77 15.03 -7.21
CA GLU A 68 14.72 15.38 -8.17
C GLU A 68 14.04 16.70 -7.80
N GLU A 69 13.91 16.94 -6.49
CA GLU A 69 13.40 18.18 -5.95
C GLU A 69 14.36 19.34 -6.27
N LEU A 70 13.77 20.47 -6.62
CA LEU A 70 14.46 21.72 -6.87
C LEU A 70 14.23 22.68 -5.70
N TRP A 71 15.30 23.28 -5.20
CA TRP A 71 15.30 24.09 -3.99
C TRP A 71 15.71 25.53 -4.26
N ARG A 72 15.00 26.48 -3.64
CA ARG A 72 15.38 27.90 -3.68
C ARG A 72 16.73 28.14 -2.99
N ASN A 73 16.97 27.44 -1.88
CA ASN A 73 18.26 27.41 -1.19
C ASN A 73 18.48 26.00 -0.62
N VAL A 74 19.34 25.24 -1.29
CA VAL A 74 19.66 23.85 -0.94
C VAL A 74 20.19 23.71 0.49
N LEU A 75 21.02 24.66 0.96
CA LEU A 75 21.65 24.59 2.28
C LEU A 75 20.66 24.76 3.44
N MET A 76 19.43 25.21 3.15
CA MET A 76 18.36 25.35 4.14
C MET A 76 17.53 24.07 4.32
N VAL A 77 17.76 23.05 3.48
CA VAL A 77 17.02 21.79 3.54
C VAL A 77 17.41 21.00 4.79
N LYS A 78 16.44 20.64 5.63
CA LYS A 78 16.66 19.94 6.91
C LYS A 78 16.10 18.52 6.89
N THR A 79 16.84 17.59 7.50
CA THR A 79 16.34 16.23 7.74
C THR A 79 15.23 16.27 8.78
N GLY A 80 14.09 15.64 8.49
CA GLY A 80 12.93 15.63 9.37
C GLY A 80 12.05 16.89 9.29
N ALA A 81 12.31 17.81 8.36
CA ALA A 81 11.41 18.93 8.08
C ALA A 81 10.02 18.43 7.69
N SER A 82 8.99 19.15 8.12
CA SER A 82 7.61 18.89 7.73
C SER A 82 7.41 19.12 6.23
N ARG A 83 6.35 18.52 5.67
CA ARG A 83 5.99 18.73 4.25
C ARG A 83 5.76 20.22 3.93
N GLN A 84 5.20 20.98 4.86
CA GLN A 84 4.96 22.41 4.67
C GLN A 84 6.27 23.20 4.57
N GLU A 85 7.21 23.00 5.51
CA GLU A 85 8.52 23.66 5.48
C GLU A 85 9.30 23.31 4.20
N MET A 86 9.23 22.05 3.76
CA MET A 86 9.82 21.63 2.49
C MET A 86 9.17 22.32 1.29
N ASN A 87 7.84 22.41 1.27
CA ASN A 87 7.10 23.09 0.20
C ASN A 87 7.42 24.59 0.13
N GLU A 88 7.75 25.25 1.24
CA GLU A 88 8.14 26.66 1.26
C GLU A 88 9.51 26.88 0.59
N LEU A 89 10.43 25.92 0.72
CA LEU A 89 11.74 25.94 0.07
C LEU A 89 11.72 25.43 -1.38
N ARG A 90 10.76 24.55 -1.73
CA ARG A 90 10.71 23.89 -3.03
C ARG A 90 10.24 24.85 -4.14
N ILE A 91 11.06 24.96 -5.18
CA ILE A 91 10.68 25.68 -6.42
C ILE A 91 9.94 24.77 -7.39
N GLY A 92 10.26 23.48 -7.39
CA GLY A 92 9.69 22.48 -8.29
C GLY A 92 10.29 21.10 -8.07
N TRP A 93 10.02 20.18 -9.00
CA TRP A 93 10.59 18.83 -9.01
C TRP A 93 10.68 18.35 -10.46
N ASP A 94 11.81 17.77 -10.84
CA ASP A 94 11.94 17.15 -12.16
C ASP A 94 11.33 15.74 -12.12
N LEU A 95 10.65 15.32 -13.19
CA LEU A 95 10.20 13.93 -13.32
C LEU A 95 11.38 13.07 -13.78
N VAL A 96 11.83 12.14 -12.94
CA VAL A 96 12.82 11.11 -13.31
C VAL A 96 12.15 9.73 -13.25
N LEU A 97 12.12 9.03 -14.37
CA LEU A 97 11.73 7.63 -14.44
C LEU A 97 13.00 6.77 -14.44
N ASP A 98 13.23 6.01 -13.37
CA ASP A 98 14.36 5.09 -13.29
C ASP A 98 13.93 3.70 -13.74
N ILE A 99 14.56 3.22 -14.79
CA ILE A 99 14.26 1.93 -15.41
C ILE A 99 15.43 1.03 -15.13
N ASP A 100 15.21 -0.02 -14.34
CA ASP A 100 16.24 -1.03 -14.07
C ASP A 100 15.69 -2.44 -14.32
N CYS A 101 16.50 -3.22 -15.02
CA CYS A 101 16.29 -4.65 -15.23
C CYS A 101 17.68 -5.29 -15.25
N LYS A 102 17.79 -6.55 -14.85
CA LYS A 102 19.07 -7.28 -15.01
C LYS A 102 19.56 -7.33 -16.46
N PHE A 103 18.65 -7.18 -17.43
CA PHE A 103 18.93 -7.25 -18.86
C PHE A 103 18.77 -5.87 -19.49
N LEU A 104 19.86 -5.32 -20.00
CA LEU A 104 19.86 -3.97 -20.59
C LEU A 104 18.89 -3.86 -21.76
N GLU A 105 18.76 -4.91 -22.58
CA GLU A 105 17.84 -4.96 -23.72
C GLU A 105 16.38 -4.69 -23.29
N TYR A 106 15.94 -5.29 -22.18
CA TYR A 106 14.59 -5.05 -21.66
C TYR A 106 14.44 -3.63 -21.10
N SER A 107 15.47 -3.12 -20.43
CA SER A 107 15.49 -1.72 -20.00
C SER A 107 15.43 -0.75 -21.18
N ALA A 108 16.11 -1.06 -22.29
CA ALA A 108 16.10 -0.25 -23.50
C ALA A 108 14.72 -0.27 -24.18
N LEU A 109 14.07 -1.43 -24.26
CA LEU A 109 12.68 -1.56 -24.75
C LEU A 109 11.70 -0.73 -23.89
N ALA A 110 11.77 -0.86 -22.57
CA ALA A 110 10.93 -0.08 -21.68
C ALA A 110 11.21 1.43 -21.79
N ALA A 111 12.48 1.81 -21.92
CA ALA A 111 12.87 3.21 -22.09
C ALA A 111 12.33 3.78 -23.41
N HIS A 112 12.48 3.04 -24.51
CA HIS A 112 11.93 3.40 -25.81
C HIS A 112 10.41 3.63 -25.73
N LEU A 113 9.67 2.68 -25.17
CA LEU A 113 8.21 2.79 -25.06
C LEU A 113 7.77 3.94 -24.14
N LEU A 114 8.51 4.21 -23.06
CA LEU A 114 8.23 5.35 -22.18
C LEU A 114 8.52 6.69 -22.87
N ILE A 115 9.58 6.79 -23.65
CA ILE A 115 9.89 7.98 -24.45
C ILE A 115 8.77 8.22 -25.47
N GLN A 116 8.32 7.18 -26.18
CA GLN A 116 7.19 7.27 -27.11
C GLN A 116 5.90 7.66 -26.39
N ALA A 117 5.63 7.10 -25.20
CA ALA A 117 4.45 7.46 -24.41
C ALA A 117 4.48 8.92 -23.96
N LEU A 118 5.62 9.45 -23.53
CA LEU A 118 5.78 10.87 -23.18
C LEU A 118 5.58 11.79 -24.39
N LYS A 119 6.15 11.42 -25.55
CA LYS A 119 5.97 12.16 -26.81
C LYS A 119 4.53 12.14 -27.30
N TYR A 120 3.84 11.01 -27.17
CA TYR A 120 2.42 10.88 -27.47
C TYR A 120 1.56 11.82 -26.61
N GLN A 121 2.01 12.14 -25.40
CA GLN A 121 1.36 13.13 -24.52
C GLN A 121 1.75 14.59 -24.87
N GLY A 122 2.48 14.81 -25.96
CA GLY A 122 2.86 16.13 -26.45
C GLY A 122 4.17 16.68 -25.89
N ILE A 123 4.90 15.92 -25.08
CA ILE A 123 6.13 16.38 -24.43
C ILE A 123 7.31 16.26 -25.40
N GLN A 124 7.90 17.39 -25.75
CA GLN A 124 9.06 17.50 -26.62
C GLN A 124 10.37 17.51 -25.82
N SER A 125 10.34 18.01 -24.57
CA SER A 125 11.51 18.14 -23.70
C SER A 125 11.97 16.82 -23.03
N VAL A 126 11.69 15.67 -23.64
CA VAL A 126 12.07 14.37 -23.09
C VAL A 126 13.59 14.20 -23.21
N THR A 127 14.23 13.81 -22.11
CA THR A 127 15.68 13.54 -22.08
C THR A 127 15.96 12.12 -21.59
N CYS A 128 17.06 11.53 -22.01
CA CYS A 128 17.44 10.17 -21.61
C CYS A 128 18.92 10.10 -21.22
N LYS A 129 19.24 9.25 -20.26
CA LYS A 129 20.63 8.85 -19.98
C LYS A 129 20.71 7.39 -19.59
N PHE A 130 21.81 6.74 -19.95
CA PHE A 130 22.19 5.46 -19.37
C PHE A 130 22.52 5.65 -17.88
N SER A 131 22.02 4.77 -17.00
CA SER A 131 22.21 4.87 -15.54
C SER A 131 23.61 4.48 -15.07
N GLY A 132 24.42 3.89 -15.95
CA GLY A 132 25.75 3.37 -15.67
C GLY A 132 25.81 1.88 -15.41
N ASN A 133 24.69 1.13 -15.45
CA ASN A 133 24.72 -0.33 -15.25
C ASN A 133 23.83 -1.12 -16.23
N HIS A 134 22.56 -1.36 -15.88
CA HIS A 134 21.62 -2.10 -16.72
C HIS A 134 20.35 -1.31 -17.01
N GLY A 135 20.33 -0.02 -16.70
CA GLY A 135 19.13 0.79 -16.71
C GLY A 135 19.30 2.13 -17.42
N PHE A 136 18.19 2.84 -17.54
CA PHE A 136 18.10 4.17 -18.12
C PHE A 136 17.30 5.09 -17.21
N HIS A 137 17.64 6.36 -17.19
CA HIS A 137 16.79 7.39 -16.60
C HIS A 137 16.17 8.19 -17.73
N ILE A 138 14.86 8.40 -17.68
CA ILE A 138 14.15 9.35 -18.54
C ILE A 138 13.79 10.57 -17.70
N GLY A 139 14.01 11.76 -18.25
CA GLY A 139 13.84 13.03 -17.57
C GLY A 139 12.88 13.97 -18.29
N VAL A 140 11.96 14.56 -17.55
CA VAL A 140 11.16 15.72 -17.98
C VAL A 140 11.37 16.85 -16.96
N PRO A 141 11.92 18.01 -17.37
CA PRO A 141 12.13 19.15 -16.49
C PRO A 141 10.83 19.69 -15.87
N PHE A 142 10.91 20.20 -14.64
CA PHE A 142 9.74 20.77 -13.94
C PHE A 142 8.99 21.84 -14.74
N GLU A 143 9.70 22.66 -15.52
CA GLU A 143 9.11 23.77 -16.27
C GLU A 143 8.15 23.32 -17.37
N ALA A 144 8.21 22.04 -17.77
CA ALA A 144 7.26 21.45 -18.71
C ALA A 144 5.85 21.32 -18.10
N PHE A 145 5.74 21.27 -16.76
CA PHE A 145 4.47 21.11 -16.07
C PHE A 145 3.74 22.44 -15.88
N PRO A 146 2.39 22.43 -15.81
CA PRO A 146 1.61 23.65 -15.56
C PRO A 146 1.86 24.16 -14.14
N GLU A 147 1.58 25.44 -13.88
CA GLU A 147 1.73 26.03 -12.54
C GLU A 147 0.80 25.38 -11.50
N LYS A 148 -0.39 24.94 -11.94
CA LYS A 148 -1.41 24.32 -11.08
C LYS A 148 -2.07 23.13 -11.74
N VAL A 149 -2.48 22.17 -10.92
CA VAL A 149 -3.28 21.00 -11.29
C VAL A 149 -4.39 20.83 -10.26
N HIS A 150 -5.65 20.76 -10.70
CA HIS A 150 -6.85 20.72 -9.84
C HIS A 150 -6.89 21.80 -8.73
N GLY A 151 -6.33 22.98 -9.01
CA GLY A 151 -6.30 24.11 -8.06
C GLY A 151 -5.13 24.08 -7.06
N GLU A 152 -4.31 23.03 -7.04
CA GLU A 152 -3.10 22.94 -6.23
C GLU A 152 -1.86 23.35 -7.04
N GLU A 153 -0.89 24.01 -6.40
CA GLU A 153 0.38 24.37 -7.04
C GLU A 153 1.22 23.12 -7.33
N THR A 154 1.64 22.94 -8.58
CA THR A 154 2.32 21.72 -9.03
C THR A 154 3.60 21.44 -8.26
N ARG A 155 4.36 22.48 -7.89
CA ARG A 155 5.58 22.37 -7.06
C ARG A 155 5.33 21.70 -5.68
N THR A 156 4.10 21.69 -5.20
CA THR A 156 3.73 21.09 -3.89
C THR A 156 3.31 19.62 -3.99
N LEU A 157 3.15 19.11 -5.22
CA LEU A 157 2.67 17.76 -5.50
C LEU A 157 3.72 16.68 -5.30
N PHE A 158 4.99 17.00 -5.00
CA PHE A 158 5.99 15.98 -4.68
C PHE A 158 5.72 15.31 -3.32
N PRO A 159 5.80 13.97 -3.20
CA PRO A 159 6.17 12.99 -4.22
C PRO A 159 4.98 12.45 -5.06
N GLU A 160 3.74 12.80 -4.72
CA GLU A 160 2.54 12.18 -5.30
C GLU A 160 2.36 12.43 -6.79
N GLY A 161 2.71 13.63 -7.28
CA GLY A 161 2.61 14.00 -8.69
C GLY A 161 3.39 13.05 -9.60
N PRO A 162 4.72 12.97 -9.47
CA PRO A 162 5.51 12.09 -10.34
C PRO A 162 5.27 10.60 -10.08
N ARG A 163 4.83 10.17 -8.88
CA ARG A 163 4.37 8.78 -8.65
C ARG A 163 3.16 8.42 -9.49
N LYS A 164 2.14 9.27 -9.50
CA LYS A 164 0.92 9.07 -10.31
C LYS A 164 1.25 9.04 -11.79
N ILE A 165 2.15 9.92 -12.24
CA ILE A 165 2.64 9.95 -13.61
C ILE A 165 3.29 8.62 -14.00
N ALA A 166 4.17 8.09 -13.16
CA ALA A 166 4.80 6.81 -13.47
C ALA A 166 3.84 5.63 -13.45
N GLU A 167 2.88 5.58 -12.52
CA GLU A 167 1.86 4.53 -12.51
C GLU A 167 1.02 4.56 -13.80
N TYR A 168 0.63 5.77 -14.24
CA TYR A 168 -0.08 5.97 -15.49
C TYR A 168 0.74 5.54 -16.72
N LEU A 169 2.00 5.97 -16.82
CA LEU A 169 2.88 5.60 -17.93
C LEU A 169 3.20 4.10 -17.95
N LYS A 170 3.36 3.47 -16.78
CA LYS A 170 3.53 2.00 -16.67
C LYS A 170 2.33 1.26 -17.23
N GLU A 171 1.11 1.70 -16.91
CA GLU A 171 -0.09 1.09 -17.47
C GLU A 171 -0.14 1.27 -18.99
N MET A 172 0.15 2.48 -19.50
CA MET A 172 0.13 2.78 -20.95
C MET A 172 1.04 1.85 -21.76
N ILE A 173 2.24 1.55 -21.26
CA ILE A 173 3.21 0.73 -22.01
C ILE A 173 3.07 -0.78 -21.74
N SER A 174 2.28 -1.21 -20.75
CA SER A 174 2.35 -2.57 -20.20
C SER A 174 2.13 -3.66 -21.25
N GLU A 175 1.06 -3.56 -22.03
CA GLU A 175 0.75 -4.56 -23.06
C GLU A 175 1.77 -4.56 -24.21
N HIS A 176 2.25 -3.39 -24.61
CA HIS A 176 3.28 -3.24 -25.66
C HIS A 176 4.62 -3.83 -25.19
N LEU A 177 5.05 -3.48 -23.98
CA LEU A 177 6.29 -3.99 -23.39
C LEU A 177 6.24 -5.52 -23.22
N ALA A 178 5.11 -6.06 -22.78
CA ALA A 178 4.90 -7.50 -22.68
C ALA A 178 5.08 -8.17 -24.05
N ARG A 179 4.48 -7.60 -25.10
CA ARG A 179 4.57 -8.12 -26.46
C ARG A 179 6.01 -8.10 -26.98
N GLU A 180 6.70 -6.97 -26.87
CA GLU A 180 8.08 -6.81 -27.36
C GLU A 180 9.05 -7.77 -26.65
N ILE A 181 8.94 -7.92 -25.33
CA ILE A 181 9.77 -8.88 -24.57
C ILE A 181 9.49 -10.32 -25.02
N LEU A 182 8.22 -10.68 -25.24
CA LEU A 182 7.85 -12.01 -25.71
C LEU A 182 8.27 -12.27 -27.17
N LEU A 183 8.29 -11.25 -28.03
CA LEU A 183 8.83 -11.36 -29.39
C LEU A 183 10.33 -11.61 -29.36
N LEU A 184 11.05 -10.98 -28.43
CA LEU A 184 12.50 -11.09 -28.33
C LEU A 184 12.97 -12.46 -27.81
N ASP A 185 12.40 -12.94 -26.70
CA ASP A 185 12.91 -14.14 -26.01
C ASP A 185 11.85 -15.25 -25.83
N GLY A 186 10.57 -14.98 -26.12
CA GLY A 186 9.46 -15.87 -25.80
C GLY A 186 9.28 -16.07 -24.28
N LEU A 187 8.16 -16.69 -23.88
CA LEU A 187 7.87 -16.87 -22.46
C LEU A 187 8.89 -17.78 -21.75
N GLU A 188 9.35 -18.85 -22.42
CA GLU A 188 10.31 -19.78 -21.84
C GLU A 188 11.73 -19.21 -21.77
N GLY A 189 12.13 -18.42 -22.78
CA GLY A 189 13.40 -17.69 -22.74
C GLY A 189 13.44 -16.67 -21.61
N VAL A 190 12.35 -15.91 -21.42
CA VAL A 190 12.21 -14.96 -20.30
C VAL A 190 12.38 -15.66 -18.95
N LYS A 191 11.73 -16.80 -18.71
CA LYS A 191 11.88 -17.56 -17.45
C LYS A 191 13.30 -17.99 -17.20
N LYS A 192 13.94 -18.57 -18.21
CA LYS A 192 15.30 -19.08 -18.11
C LYS A 192 16.29 -17.94 -17.87
N LYS A 193 16.13 -16.83 -18.59
CA LYS A 193 16.97 -15.63 -18.49
C LYS A 193 16.78 -14.96 -17.13
N CYS A 194 15.54 -14.78 -16.67
CA CYS A 194 15.23 -14.06 -15.42
C CYS A 194 15.28 -14.93 -14.14
N GLU A 195 15.43 -16.25 -14.26
CA GLU A 195 15.39 -17.21 -13.16
C GLU A 195 14.07 -17.12 -12.36
N LYS A 196 12.93 -17.07 -13.06
CA LYS A 196 11.59 -16.97 -12.45
C LYS A 196 10.62 -18.04 -12.94
N ASP A 197 9.69 -18.43 -12.08
CA ASP A 197 8.62 -19.38 -12.40
C ASP A 197 7.43 -18.69 -13.10
N ASN A 198 6.59 -19.48 -13.77
CA ASN A 198 5.31 -19.04 -14.34
C ASN A 198 4.46 -18.21 -13.36
N LYS A 199 4.37 -18.66 -12.10
CA LYS A 199 3.56 -18.02 -11.06
C LYS A 199 4.03 -16.61 -10.71
N ASP A 200 5.30 -16.28 -10.97
CA ASP A 200 5.91 -15.01 -10.60
C ASP A 200 5.81 -13.97 -11.73
N ILE A 201 5.67 -14.43 -12.97
CA ILE A 201 5.66 -13.56 -14.16
C ILE A 201 4.31 -13.52 -14.88
N ILE A 202 3.40 -14.46 -14.61
CA ILE A 202 2.05 -14.48 -15.18
C ILE A 202 1.06 -13.96 -14.14
N VAL A 203 0.34 -12.90 -14.49
CA VAL A 203 -0.75 -12.34 -13.69
C VAL A 203 -2.02 -12.39 -14.54
N ASN A 204 -3.10 -12.97 -13.99
CA ASN A 204 -4.39 -13.12 -14.70
C ASN A 204 -4.27 -13.79 -16.08
N GLY A 205 -3.37 -14.77 -16.23
CA GLY A 205 -3.17 -15.50 -17.49
C GLY A 205 -2.35 -14.76 -18.54
N LYS A 206 -1.85 -13.55 -18.25
CA LYS A 206 -0.99 -12.77 -19.15
C LYS A 206 0.39 -12.56 -18.53
N PHE A 207 1.43 -12.48 -19.37
CA PHE A 207 2.76 -12.08 -18.93
C PHE A 207 2.75 -10.63 -18.45
N ASN A 208 3.25 -10.40 -17.24
CA ASN A 208 3.42 -9.06 -16.66
C ASN A 208 4.89 -8.64 -16.78
N PRO A 209 5.25 -7.67 -17.65
CA PRO A 209 6.63 -7.28 -17.86
C PRO A 209 7.25 -6.63 -16.63
N PHE A 210 6.44 -5.98 -15.79
CA PHE A 210 6.91 -5.35 -14.55
C PHE A 210 7.18 -6.36 -13.43
N SER A 211 6.97 -7.65 -13.67
CA SER A 211 7.46 -8.70 -12.78
C SER A 211 8.97 -8.88 -12.86
N ILE A 212 9.62 -8.51 -13.97
CA ILE A 212 11.06 -8.70 -14.22
C ILE A 212 11.82 -7.38 -14.42
N LEU A 213 11.09 -6.30 -14.65
CA LEU A 213 11.60 -4.96 -14.92
C LEU A 213 10.97 -3.98 -13.94
N GLU A 214 11.81 -3.15 -13.33
CA GLU A 214 11.38 -2.10 -12.42
C GLU A 214 11.37 -0.77 -13.18
N VAL A 215 10.20 -0.13 -13.20
CA VAL A 215 10.08 1.29 -13.51
C VAL A 215 9.78 1.95 -12.18
N ASP A 216 10.84 2.45 -11.56
CA ASP A 216 10.82 2.95 -10.21
C ASP A 216 10.63 4.47 -10.20
N THR A 217 9.68 4.85 -9.36
CA THR A 217 9.60 6.17 -8.75
C THR A 217 9.83 6.07 -7.25
N ILE A 218 10.48 5.01 -6.77
CA ILE A 218 10.92 4.93 -5.36
C ILE A 218 12.08 5.91 -5.11
N LEU A 219 12.71 6.43 -6.17
CA LEU A 219 13.46 7.69 -6.15
C LEU A 219 12.61 8.91 -5.71
N ILE A 220 11.30 8.74 -5.52
CA ILE A 220 10.37 9.80 -5.14
C ILE A 220 9.93 9.58 -3.69
N SER A 221 10.92 9.44 -2.82
CA SER A 221 10.77 9.77 -1.41
C SER A 221 11.41 11.14 -1.18
N SER A 222 10.89 11.90 -0.21
CA SER A 222 11.45 13.20 0.16
C SER A 222 12.98 13.10 0.30
N ARG A 223 13.70 13.97 -0.42
CA ARG A 223 15.17 14.06 -0.44
C ARG A 223 15.89 12.79 -0.86
N HIS A 224 15.28 11.96 -1.70
CA HIS A 224 16.02 10.93 -2.41
C HIS A 224 16.93 11.55 -3.48
N LEU A 225 18.01 10.84 -3.84
CA LEU A 225 18.97 11.31 -4.84
C LEU A 225 19.17 10.26 -5.94
N CYS A 226 19.17 10.69 -7.19
CA CYS A 226 19.48 9.86 -8.35
C CYS A 226 20.92 10.09 -8.81
N ARG A 227 21.55 9.10 -9.46
CA ARG A 227 22.90 9.25 -10.01
C ARG A 227 22.93 10.35 -11.07
N MET A 228 23.89 11.26 -10.98
CA MET A 228 24.03 12.38 -11.91
C MET A 228 24.57 11.95 -13.28
N VAL A 229 24.40 12.82 -14.28
CA VAL A 229 25.13 12.71 -15.56
C VAL A 229 26.63 12.69 -15.35
N TYR A 230 27.33 11.95 -16.19
CA TYR A 230 28.76 11.71 -16.14
C TYR A 230 29.31 11.19 -14.80
N SER A 231 28.43 10.76 -13.89
CA SER A 231 28.86 10.08 -12.69
C SER A 231 29.15 8.61 -12.98
N LEU A 232 30.25 8.11 -12.43
CA LEU A 232 30.60 6.69 -12.44
C LEU A 232 29.60 5.85 -11.66
N ASN A 233 29.45 4.59 -12.06
CA ASN A 233 28.80 3.53 -11.31
C ASN A 233 29.86 2.59 -10.74
N GLU A 234 29.79 2.36 -9.43
CA GLU A 234 30.82 1.63 -8.69
C GLU A 234 30.80 0.12 -8.96
N LYS A 235 29.64 -0.42 -9.38
CA LYS A 235 29.48 -1.86 -9.65
C LYS A 235 30.03 -2.23 -11.02
N SER A 236 29.70 -1.43 -12.04
CA SER A 236 30.11 -1.70 -13.43
C SER A 236 31.42 -1.02 -13.83
N GLY A 237 31.80 0.07 -13.15
CA GLY A 237 32.89 0.95 -13.56
C GLY A 237 32.57 1.79 -14.81
N LEU A 238 31.31 1.83 -15.24
CA LEU A 238 30.83 2.62 -16.39
C LEU A 238 30.28 3.97 -15.94
N VAL A 239 30.21 4.91 -16.89
CA VAL A 239 29.74 6.28 -16.68
C VAL A 239 28.24 6.37 -17.00
N SER A 240 27.49 7.19 -16.25
CA SER A 240 26.12 7.56 -16.63
C SER A 240 26.17 8.59 -17.76
N VAL A 241 25.73 8.24 -18.97
CA VAL A 241 25.94 9.06 -20.17
C VAL A 241 24.60 9.54 -20.71
N PRO A 242 24.40 10.86 -20.94
CA PRO A 242 23.27 11.37 -21.71
C PRO A 242 23.26 10.82 -23.14
N ILE A 243 22.09 10.40 -23.61
CA ILE A 243 21.92 9.85 -24.95
C ILE A 243 20.73 10.50 -25.65
N ASP A 244 20.75 10.47 -26.98
CA ASP A 244 19.60 10.83 -27.80
C ASP A 244 18.41 9.90 -27.45
N PRO A 245 17.27 10.44 -26.97
CA PRO A 245 16.08 9.63 -26.66
C PRO A 245 15.62 8.75 -27.81
N GLU A 246 15.80 9.18 -29.07
CA GLU A 246 15.37 8.41 -30.24
C GLU A 246 16.26 7.22 -30.53
N LYS A 247 17.49 7.22 -30.02
CA LYS A 247 18.50 6.18 -30.25
C LYS A 247 18.75 5.30 -29.04
N VAL A 248 17.83 5.28 -28.07
CA VAL A 248 17.98 4.47 -26.85
C VAL A 248 18.17 2.97 -27.14
N LEU A 249 17.55 2.45 -28.22
CA LEU A 249 17.69 1.06 -28.66
C LEU A 249 19.06 0.77 -29.30
N GLU A 250 19.77 1.79 -29.79
CA GLU A 250 21.08 1.68 -30.44
C GLU A 250 22.24 1.78 -29.43
N PHE A 251 21.95 1.99 -28.14
CA PHE A 251 22.97 2.22 -27.12
C PHE A 251 23.83 0.98 -26.84
N ASP A 252 25.15 1.10 -27.02
CA ASP A 252 26.14 0.09 -26.59
C ASP A 252 26.79 0.51 -25.27
N LYS A 253 26.80 -0.40 -24.28
CA LYS A 253 27.49 -0.20 -22.98
C LYS A 253 28.95 0.24 -23.12
N LYS A 254 29.66 -0.16 -24.18
CA LYS A 254 31.06 0.26 -24.41
C LYS A 254 31.20 1.77 -24.52
N MET A 255 30.18 2.47 -25.02
CA MET A 255 30.16 3.94 -25.11
C MET A 255 30.26 4.62 -23.74
N ALA A 256 29.92 3.91 -22.66
CA ALA A 256 29.99 4.39 -21.29
C ALA A 256 31.31 4.02 -20.57
N ASP A 257 32.28 3.40 -21.24
CA ASP A 257 33.60 3.18 -20.64
C ASP A 257 34.34 4.51 -20.45
N VAL A 258 35.02 4.66 -19.32
CA VAL A 258 35.79 5.88 -18.96
C VAL A 258 36.79 6.29 -20.04
N SER A 259 37.35 5.32 -20.76
CA SER A 259 38.33 5.57 -21.83
C SER A 259 37.70 6.05 -23.15
N LEU A 260 36.40 5.83 -23.34
CA LEU A 260 35.68 6.13 -24.59
C LEU A 260 34.65 7.25 -24.43
N VAL A 261 34.19 7.52 -23.21
CA VAL A 261 33.12 8.48 -22.96
C VAL A 261 33.56 9.91 -23.31
N GLU A 262 32.76 10.56 -24.14
CA GLU A 262 32.90 11.97 -24.49
C GLU A 262 31.70 12.77 -23.96
N VAL A 263 31.93 14.06 -23.65
CA VAL A 263 30.82 14.95 -23.30
C VAL A 263 30.15 15.36 -24.60
N THR A 264 28.91 14.91 -24.78
CA THR A 264 28.12 15.16 -26.00
C THR A 264 27.30 16.45 -25.87
N GLU A 265 26.68 16.86 -26.97
CA GLU A 265 25.71 17.96 -26.98
C GLU A 265 24.41 17.63 -26.22
N TRP A 266 24.11 16.34 -26.06
CA TRP A 266 22.93 15.86 -25.35
C TRP A 266 23.04 16.10 -23.85
N LYS A 267 22.02 16.75 -23.29
CA LYS A 267 21.95 17.07 -21.87
C LYS A 267 20.76 16.36 -21.25
N PHE A 268 20.99 15.70 -20.11
CA PHE A 268 19.90 15.19 -19.29
C PHE A 268 19.29 16.34 -18.48
N MET A 269 17.96 16.45 -18.48
CA MET A 269 17.22 17.60 -17.94
C MET A 269 17.61 18.93 -18.62
N ASP A 270 17.63 18.95 -19.96
CA ASP A 270 17.89 20.17 -20.72
C ASP A 270 16.73 21.16 -20.61
N ARG A 271 16.91 22.19 -19.80
CA ARG A 271 15.89 23.23 -19.60
C ARG A 271 15.77 24.21 -20.77
N ASN A 272 16.70 24.20 -21.74
CA ASN A 272 16.66 25.12 -22.88
C ASN A 272 15.61 24.73 -23.93
N ASN A 273 15.21 23.45 -23.97
CA ASN A 273 14.27 22.91 -24.96
C ASN A 273 12.85 22.72 -24.39
N VAL A 274 12.59 23.27 -23.21
CA VAL A 274 11.31 23.05 -22.50
C VAL A 274 10.25 24.01 -23.02
N VAL A 275 9.07 23.47 -23.32
CA VAL A 275 7.88 24.27 -23.62
C VAL A 275 7.01 24.31 -22.37
N SER A 276 6.82 25.50 -21.81
CA SER A 276 6.08 25.64 -20.55
C SER A 276 4.64 25.13 -20.69
N GLY A 277 4.25 24.21 -19.80
CA GLY A 277 2.93 23.61 -19.77
C GLY A 277 2.69 22.45 -20.74
N GLU A 278 3.68 22.00 -21.52
CA GLU A 278 3.54 20.86 -22.45
C GLU A 278 3.14 19.55 -21.75
N ALA A 279 3.47 19.39 -20.46
CA ALA A 279 3.13 18.22 -19.66
C ALA A 279 1.78 18.36 -18.90
N ALA A 280 0.95 19.36 -19.21
CA ALA A 280 -0.34 19.59 -18.55
C ALA A 280 -1.30 18.40 -18.73
N ASP A 281 -1.42 17.90 -19.95
CA ASP A 281 -2.25 16.74 -20.27
C ASP A 281 -1.77 15.48 -19.54
N LEU A 282 -0.47 15.24 -19.51
CA LEU A 282 0.13 14.10 -18.82
C LEU A 282 -0.26 14.11 -17.35
N ILE A 283 -0.05 15.22 -16.63
CA ILE A 283 -0.28 15.26 -15.19
C ILE A 283 -1.78 15.19 -14.85
N VAL A 284 -2.66 15.82 -15.64
CA VAL A 284 -4.12 15.71 -15.43
C VAL A 284 -4.60 14.28 -15.63
N LYS A 285 -4.27 13.65 -16.77
CA LYS A 285 -4.64 12.25 -17.05
C LYS A 285 -4.10 11.29 -16.00
N SER A 286 -2.90 11.54 -15.50
CA SER A 286 -2.28 10.73 -14.43
C SER A 286 -3.04 10.83 -13.10
N PHE A 287 -3.57 12.00 -12.76
CA PHE A 287 -4.40 12.18 -11.56
C PHE A 287 -5.78 11.56 -11.71
N ASP A 288 -6.42 11.71 -12.86
CA ASP A 288 -7.70 11.08 -13.16
C ASP A 288 -7.58 9.55 -13.12
N PHE A 289 -6.53 9.00 -13.75
CA PHE A 289 -6.22 7.57 -13.70
C PHE A 289 -6.01 7.05 -12.26
N ALA A 290 -5.27 7.80 -11.44
CA ALA A 290 -5.08 7.44 -10.04
C ALA A 290 -6.40 7.44 -9.26
N ALA A 291 -7.28 8.41 -9.51
CA ALA A 291 -8.60 8.47 -8.90
C ALA A 291 -9.47 7.26 -9.33
N GLU A 292 -9.45 6.89 -10.60
CA GLU A 292 -10.16 5.70 -11.10
C GLU A 292 -9.66 4.40 -10.43
N ILE A 293 -8.34 4.26 -10.29
CA ILE A 293 -7.74 3.11 -9.60
C ILE A 293 -8.19 3.08 -8.14
N GLU A 294 -8.17 4.23 -7.45
CA GLU A 294 -8.62 4.33 -6.07
C GLU A 294 -10.10 3.96 -5.93
N GLU A 295 -10.96 4.40 -6.85
CA GLU A 295 -12.37 4.02 -6.88
C GLU A 295 -12.56 2.52 -7.12
N LYS A 296 -11.82 1.94 -8.07
CA LYS A 296 -11.83 0.48 -8.34
C LYS A 296 -11.37 -0.30 -7.11
N LYS A 297 -10.29 0.11 -6.45
CA LYS A 297 -9.80 -0.47 -5.19
C LYS A 297 -10.83 -0.33 -4.08
N GLN A 298 -11.56 0.79 -3.98
CA GLN A 298 -12.64 0.98 -3.02
C GLN A 298 -13.85 0.09 -3.31
N LYS A 299 -14.20 -0.16 -4.58
CA LYS A 299 -15.26 -1.09 -4.99
C LYS A 299 -14.86 -2.55 -4.69
N ILE A 300 -13.65 -2.97 -5.09
CA ILE A 300 -13.11 -4.30 -4.78
C ILE A 300 -13.01 -4.52 -3.27
N THR A 301 -12.49 -3.56 -2.51
CA THR A 301 -12.45 -3.69 -1.05
C THR A 301 -13.83 -3.63 -0.41
N LYS A 302 -14.85 -3.01 -1.03
CA LYS A 302 -16.24 -3.14 -0.59
C LYS A 302 -16.75 -4.57 -0.81
N ASP A 303 -16.49 -5.17 -1.97
CA ASP A 303 -16.94 -6.52 -2.32
C ASP A 303 -16.16 -7.61 -1.55
N GLU A 304 -14.85 -7.47 -1.40
CA GLU A 304 -14.02 -8.33 -0.54
C GLU A 304 -14.32 -8.14 0.94
N ARG A 305 -14.68 -6.92 1.40
CA ARG A 305 -15.16 -6.74 2.78
C ARG A 305 -16.52 -7.39 2.99
N VAL A 306 -17.41 -7.39 2.00
CA VAL A 306 -18.69 -8.12 2.04
C VAL A 306 -18.42 -9.64 2.08
N PHE A 307 -17.53 -10.14 1.23
CA PHE A 307 -17.16 -11.56 1.17
C PHE A 307 -16.37 -12.04 2.42
N GLN A 308 -15.47 -11.22 2.96
CA GLN A 308 -14.81 -11.49 4.24
C GLN A 308 -15.76 -11.34 5.43
N TYR A 309 -16.81 -10.50 5.34
CA TYR A 309 -17.84 -10.40 6.39
C TYR A 309 -18.57 -11.73 6.58
N GLU A 310 -18.89 -12.41 5.48
CA GLU A 310 -19.57 -13.70 5.49
C GLU A 310 -18.66 -14.83 6.00
N LYS A 311 -17.35 -14.76 5.71
CA LYS A 311 -16.39 -15.81 6.08
C LYS A 311 -15.72 -15.64 7.46
N LYS A 312 -15.71 -14.43 8.03
CA LYS A 312 -15.19 -14.13 9.39
C LYS A 312 -16.27 -14.09 10.46
N LEU A 313 -17.43 -14.71 10.24
CA LEU A 313 -18.42 -14.97 11.29
C LEU A 313 -17.98 -16.15 12.19
N GLY A 314 -16.84 -15.99 12.85
CA GLY A 314 -16.52 -16.70 14.08
C GLY A 314 -17.25 -16.03 15.25
N ASP A 315 -18.42 -16.57 15.59
CA ASP A 315 -19.13 -16.47 16.87
C ASP A 315 -20.01 -15.26 17.26
N VAL A 316 -20.34 -14.28 16.39
CA VAL A 316 -21.47 -13.35 16.66
C VAL A 316 -22.20 -12.93 15.37
N LYS A 317 -23.47 -13.32 15.23
CA LYS A 317 -24.39 -12.72 14.25
C LYS A 317 -24.83 -11.34 14.77
N LEU A 318 -24.38 -10.26 14.14
CA LEU A 318 -24.77 -8.87 14.48
C LEU A 318 -26.28 -8.66 14.40
N ASP A 319 -26.97 -9.45 13.57
CA ASP A 319 -28.42 -9.42 13.36
C ASP A 319 -29.22 -9.88 14.59
N GLU A 320 -28.56 -10.50 15.59
CA GLU A 320 -29.21 -10.92 16.84
C GLU A 320 -29.28 -9.81 17.90
N ILE A 321 -28.61 -8.67 17.69
CA ILE A 321 -28.61 -7.54 18.65
C ILE A 321 -29.79 -6.63 18.31
N THR A 322 -30.95 -6.94 18.88
CA THR A 322 -32.20 -6.17 18.69
C THR A 322 -32.41 -5.06 19.72
N VAL A 323 -31.57 -5.01 20.76
CA VAL A 323 -31.70 -4.07 21.88
C VAL A 323 -30.42 -3.24 22.02
N LYS A 324 -30.58 -1.92 22.21
CA LYS A 324 -29.49 -0.99 22.52
C LYS A 324 -28.70 -1.48 23.74
N ILE A 325 -27.41 -1.75 23.58
CA ILE A 325 -26.56 -2.22 24.68
C ILE A 325 -26.29 -1.05 25.64
N PRO A 326 -26.62 -1.17 26.94
CA PRO A 326 -26.33 -0.14 27.92
C PRO A 326 -24.82 0.05 28.12
N GLU A 327 -24.42 1.30 28.34
CA GLU A 327 -23.01 1.68 28.51
C GLU A 327 -22.28 0.93 29.63
N GLN A 328 -22.98 0.54 30.69
CA GLN A 328 -22.39 -0.20 31.82
C GLN A 328 -21.81 -1.55 31.40
N LEU A 329 -22.20 -2.05 30.22
CA LEU A 329 -21.74 -3.31 29.66
C LEU A 329 -20.56 -3.13 28.68
N PHE A 330 -20.13 -1.91 28.43
CA PHE A 330 -19.02 -1.63 27.53
C PHE A 330 -17.68 -2.19 28.06
N PRO A 331 -16.76 -2.56 27.17
CA PRO A 331 -15.44 -3.04 27.56
C PRO A 331 -14.59 -1.93 28.19
N PRO A 332 -13.57 -2.29 29.00
CA PRO A 332 -12.70 -1.33 29.69
C PRO A 332 -12.06 -0.32 28.73
N CYS A 333 -11.70 -0.74 27.51
CA CYS A 333 -11.10 0.16 26.52
C CYS A 333 -12.06 1.27 26.06
N ILE A 334 -13.34 0.96 25.83
CA ILE A 334 -14.36 1.97 25.45
C ILE A 334 -14.67 2.88 26.65
N GLN A 335 -14.76 2.31 27.86
CA GLN A 335 -14.93 3.11 29.07
C GLN A 335 -13.74 4.04 29.32
N LYS A 336 -12.52 3.63 28.96
CA LYS A 336 -11.33 4.47 29.03
C LYS A 336 -11.35 5.58 27.98
N ILE A 337 -11.76 5.29 26.75
CA ILE A 337 -12.01 6.34 25.73
C ILE A 337 -13.01 7.37 26.26
N LYS A 338 -14.11 6.94 26.91
CA LYS A 338 -15.16 7.84 27.42
C LYS A 338 -14.61 8.95 28.34
N LYS A 339 -13.61 8.63 29.15
CA LYS A 339 -12.99 9.57 30.10
C LYS A 339 -12.20 10.70 29.42
N GLY A 340 -12.08 10.67 28.10
CA GLY A 340 -11.29 11.60 27.31
C GLY A 340 -9.91 11.05 26.97
N LEU A 341 -9.30 11.60 25.93
CA LEU A 341 -7.97 11.25 25.46
C LEU A 341 -7.10 12.50 25.27
N GLU A 342 -5.81 12.37 25.58
CA GLU A 342 -4.81 13.39 25.28
C GLU A 342 -4.43 13.37 23.79
N ASP A 343 -4.13 12.19 23.25
CA ASP A 343 -3.85 11.96 21.83
C ASP A 343 -4.71 10.80 21.26
N GLY A 344 -4.85 10.76 19.92
CA GLY A 344 -5.55 9.68 19.22
C GLY A 344 -7.07 9.87 19.05
N LYS A 345 -7.58 11.07 19.32
CA LYS A 345 -9.01 11.45 19.22
C LYS A 345 -9.65 11.07 17.88
N LYS A 346 -8.92 11.23 16.76
CA LYS A 346 -9.39 10.84 15.41
C LYS A 346 -9.60 9.34 15.26
N ARG A 347 -8.72 8.51 15.85
CA ARG A 347 -8.85 7.04 15.87
C ARG A 347 -9.96 6.61 16.81
N ALA A 348 -10.13 7.31 17.94
CA ALA A 348 -11.19 7.04 18.91
C ALA A 348 -12.59 7.25 18.34
N ILE A 349 -12.82 8.29 17.53
CA ILE A 349 -14.12 8.50 16.86
C ILE A 349 -14.48 7.32 15.97
N PHE A 350 -13.54 6.84 15.16
CA PHE A 350 -13.76 5.67 14.31
C PHE A 350 -14.11 4.42 15.15
N ILE A 351 -13.45 4.22 16.29
CA ILE A 351 -13.77 3.13 17.22
C ILE A 351 -15.19 3.31 17.79
N LEU A 352 -15.53 4.50 18.31
CA LEU A 352 -16.80 4.79 18.96
C LEU A 352 -17.99 4.65 18.01
N ILE A 353 -17.93 5.25 16.82
CA ILE A 353 -19.03 5.18 15.83
C ILE A 353 -19.34 3.72 15.49
N ASN A 354 -18.31 2.95 15.12
CA ASN A 354 -18.51 1.55 14.69
C ASN A 354 -18.91 0.64 15.85
N PHE A 355 -18.34 0.84 17.04
CA PHE A 355 -18.71 0.08 18.24
C PHE A 355 -20.16 0.32 18.67
N LEU A 356 -20.57 1.60 18.78
CA LEU A 356 -21.92 1.97 19.23
C LEU A 356 -22.99 1.56 18.22
N ALA A 357 -22.74 1.76 16.91
CA ALA A 357 -23.64 1.30 15.85
C ALA A 357 -23.80 -0.24 15.89
N SER A 358 -22.70 -0.98 16.11
CA SER A 358 -22.74 -2.44 16.30
C SER A 358 -23.44 -2.86 17.60
N CYS A 359 -23.51 -1.96 18.60
CA CYS A 359 -24.26 -2.14 19.85
C CYS A 359 -25.73 -1.67 19.76
N ASN A 360 -26.23 -1.42 18.55
CA ASN A 360 -27.61 -1.01 18.26
C ASN A 360 -27.99 0.36 18.89
N TRP A 361 -27.04 1.30 18.94
CA TRP A 361 -27.31 2.71 19.22
C TRP A 361 -27.79 3.41 17.94
N SER A 362 -28.77 4.32 18.05
CA SER A 362 -29.18 5.14 16.92
C SER A 362 -28.07 6.13 16.56
N TYR A 363 -28.04 6.62 15.31
CA TYR A 363 -27.04 7.63 14.94
C TYR A 363 -27.21 8.95 15.71
N ASP A 364 -28.42 9.24 16.18
CA ASP A 364 -28.70 10.41 17.03
C ASP A 364 -28.15 10.18 18.45
N ASP A 365 -28.32 8.98 19.01
CA ASP A 365 -27.70 8.60 20.29
C ASP A 365 -26.16 8.65 20.21
N ILE A 366 -25.60 8.24 19.06
CA ILE A 366 -24.14 8.27 18.82
C ILE A 366 -23.66 9.73 18.72
N GLU A 367 -24.43 10.60 18.06
CA GLU A 367 -24.14 12.03 17.98
C GLU A 367 -24.06 12.65 19.38
N GLU A 368 -25.08 12.41 20.22
CA GLU A 368 -25.11 12.86 21.61
C GLU A 368 -23.92 12.33 22.42
N TYR A 369 -23.60 11.04 22.27
CA TYR A 369 -22.46 10.41 22.94
C TYR A 369 -21.12 11.04 22.53
N LEU A 370 -20.94 11.33 21.23
CA LEU A 370 -19.72 11.96 20.72
C LEU A 370 -19.59 13.41 21.19
N VAL A 371 -20.70 14.16 21.27
CA VAL A 371 -20.72 15.52 21.83
C VAL A 371 -20.29 15.50 23.30
N GLU A 372 -20.83 14.60 24.11
CA GLU A 372 -20.46 14.47 25.52
C GLU A 372 -19.00 14.03 25.68
N TRP A 373 -18.58 13.01 24.93
CA TRP A 373 -17.20 12.53 24.94
C TRP A 373 -16.20 13.62 24.53
N ASN A 374 -16.51 14.44 23.53
CA ASN A 374 -15.60 15.46 23.04
C ASN A 374 -15.35 16.60 24.06
N LYS A 375 -16.28 16.80 25.00
CA LYS A 375 -16.11 17.71 26.15
C LYS A 375 -15.15 17.18 27.20
N ASN A 376 -15.02 15.85 27.31
CA ASN A 376 -14.11 15.20 28.27
C ASN A 376 -12.66 15.16 27.78
N ASN A 377 -12.39 15.48 26.51
CA ASN A 377 -11.04 15.55 25.97
C ASN A 377 -10.31 16.80 26.45
N LYS A 378 -9.02 16.69 26.81
CA LYS A 378 -8.16 17.82 27.23
C LYS A 378 -8.17 18.96 26.21
N GLU A 379 -8.24 18.62 24.93
CA GLU A 379 -8.48 19.54 23.83
C GLU A 379 -9.58 18.93 22.94
N SER A 380 -10.68 19.63 22.75
CA SER A 380 -11.79 19.15 21.93
C SER A 380 -11.41 19.06 20.45
N LEU A 381 -11.88 18.01 19.78
CA LEU A 381 -11.73 17.88 18.35
C LEU A 381 -12.72 18.81 17.63
N ARG A 382 -12.30 19.40 16.51
CA ARG A 382 -13.15 20.26 15.67
C ARG A 382 -14.42 19.51 15.23
N GLU A 383 -15.58 20.15 15.41
CA GLU A 383 -16.87 19.52 15.14
C GLU A 383 -17.04 19.00 13.72
N VAL A 384 -16.54 19.76 12.74
CA VAL A 384 -16.59 19.42 11.32
C VAL A 384 -16.01 18.04 11.04
N TYR A 385 -14.94 17.65 11.77
CA TYR A 385 -14.27 16.38 11.54
C TYR A 385 -15.14 15.19 11.97
N TRP A 386 -15.66 15.19 13.20
CA TRP A 386 -16.42 14.04 13.70
C TRP A 386 -17.82 13.98 13.10
N LYS A 387 -18.45 15.14 12.82
CA LYS A 387 -19.72 15.20 12.08
C LYS A 387 -19.59 14.64 10.66
N GLY A 388 -18.46 14.86 9.99
CA GLY A 388 -18.16 14.27 8.70
C GLY A 388 -18.12 12.73 8.76
N GLN A 389 -17.42 12.17 9.74
CA GLN A 389 -17.36 10.71 9.93
C GLN A 389 -18.71 10.09 10.28
N LEU A 390 -19.49 10.76 11.15
CA LEU A 390 -20.83 10.30 11.51
C LEU A 390 -21.79 10.33 10.31
N ARG A 391 -21.75 11.40 9.51
CA ARG A 391 -22.56 11.51 8.29
C ARG A 391 -22.23 10.39 7.30
N TYR A 392 -20.95 10.11 7.10
CA TYR A 392 -20.51 8.99 6.26
C TYR A 392 -21.09 7.67 6.76
N ALA A 393 -21.01 7.39 8.07
CA ALA A 393 -21.58 6.18 8.66
C ALA A 393 -23.12 6.11 8.47
N ARG A 394 -23.82 7.22 8.71
CA ARG A 394 -25.27 7.35 8.54
C ARG A 394 -25.70 7.08 7.10
N MET A 395 -24.99 7.61 6.11
CA MET A 395 -25.29 7.39 4.68
C MET A 395 -25.08 5.95 4.23
N HIS A 396 -24.11 5.24 4.81
CA HIS A 396 -23.73 3.91 4.34
C HIS A 396 -24.54 2.78 4.99
N ASN A 397 -25.31 3.05 6.05
CA ASN A 397 -26.24 2.18 6.79
C ASN A 397 -25.83 0.70 7.04
N LYS A 398 -24.55 0.35 6.81
CA LYS A 398 -23.98 -0.97 7.05
C LYS A 398 -23.34 -0.99 8.44
N LYS A 399 -23.70 -1.97 9.27
CA LYS A 399 -23.11 -2.17 10.61
C LYS A 399 -21.67 -2.67 10.48
N ILE A 400 -20.71 -1.75 10.43
CA ILE A 400 -19.27 -2.05 10.41
C ILE A 400 -18.78 -2.29 11.84
N LEU A 401 -18.08 -3.40 12.08
CA LEU A 401 -17.43 -3.66 13.37
C LEU A 401 -16.27 -2.69 13.61
N PRO A 402 -16.03 -2.29 14.87
CA PRO A 402 -14.80 -1.60 15.21
C PRO A 402 -13.59 -2.54 15.02
N PRO A 403 -12.35 -2.03 14.94
CA PRO A 403 -11.15 -2.85 14.83
C PRO A 403 -11.05 -3.88 15.96
N ASN A 404 -10.36 -5.01 15.72
CA ASN A 404 -10.07 -5.98 16.78
C ASN A 404 -9.04 -5.44 17.78
N CYS A 405 -9.10 -5.94 19.02
CA CYS A 405 -8.22 -5.52 20.12
C CYS A 405 -6.73 -5.82 19.89
N ASP A 406 -6.42 -6.79 19.03
CA ASP A 406 -5.06 -7.19 18.66
C ASP A 406 -4.43 -6.33 17.56
N ASN A 407 -5.22 -5.51 16.86
CA ASN A 407 -4.74 -4.58 15.86
C ASN A 407 -3.87 -3.49 16.53
N LYS A 408 -2.56 -3.53 16.24
CA LYS A 408 -1.55 -2.69 16.88
C LYS A 408 -1.91 -1.19 16.80
N MET A 409 -2.33 -0.72 15.63
CA MET A 409 -2.60 0.70 15.32
C MET A 409 -3.74 1.35 16.12
N TYR A 410 -4.55 0.57 16.85
CA TYR A 410 -5.72 1.04 17.60
C TYR A 410 -5.49 0.90 19.12
N TYR A 411 -6.09 -0.08 19.77
CA TYR A 411 -6.26 -0.08 21.24
C TYR A 411 -4.95 -0.16 22.03
N LYS A 412 -3.95 -0.88 21.51
CA LYS A 412 -2.64 -1.03 22.17
C LYS A 412 -1.79 0.22 22.01
N ASP A 413 -1.67 0.75 20.79
CA ASP A 413 -0.89 1.96 20.52
C ASP A 413 -1.53 3.22 21.10
N LEU A 414 -2.85 3.26 21.23
CA LEU A 414 -3.58 4.31 21.96
C LEU A 414 -3.45 4.17 23.49
N GLN A 415 -2.78 3.12 23.98
CA GLN A 415 -2.62 2.81 25.40
C GLN A 415 -3.96 2.72 26.18
N ILE A 416 -5.05 2.39 25.50
CA ILE A 416 -6.39 2.27 26.08
C ILE A 416 -6.77 0.82 26.40
N CYS A 417 -5.97 -0.16 25.98
CA CYS A 417 -6.24 -1.56 26.24
C CYS A 417 -5.95 -1.90 27.72
N CYS A 418 -7.02 -2.16 28.48
CA CYS A 418 -6.95 -2.59 29.88
C CYS A 418 -7.75 -3.89 30.03
N PRO A 419 -7.19 -5.06 29.67
CA PRO A 419 -7.95 -6.30 29.58
C PRO A 419 -8.40 -6.82 30.95
N ASP A 420 -9.65 -7.28 31.03
CA ASP A 420 -10.19 -8.05 32.15
C ASP A 420 -10.39 -9.54 31.78
N ASN A 421 -10.98 -10.32 32.68
CA ASN A 421 -11.26 -11.76 32.49
C ASN A 421 -12.23 -12.09 31.33
N VAL A 422 -13.02 -11.11 30.88
CA VAL A 422 -13.91 -11.26 29.72
C VAL A 422 -13.15 -10.90 28.44
N CYS A 423 -12.28 -9.88 28.49
CA CYS A 423 -11.42 -9.48 27.36
C CYS A 423 -10.54 -10.63 26.85
N THR A 424 -10.02 -11.49 27.73
CA THR A 424 -9.20 -12.66 27.33
C THR A 424 -9.96 -13.68 26.48
N LYS A 425 -11.29 -13.64 26.49
CA LYS A 425 -12.18 -14.55 25.77
C LYS A 425 -12.85 -13.90 24.55
N THR A 426 -12.42 -12.70 24.15
CA THR A 426 -13.03 -11.92 23.07
C THR A 426 -11.99 -11.21 22.21
N LYS A 427 -12.09 -11.36 20.89
CA LYS A 427 -11.18 -10.69 19.93
C LYS A 427 -11.61 -9.26 19.59
N ASN A 428 -12.91 -9.00 19.58
CA ASN A 428 -13.52 -7.72 19.22
C ASN A 428 -14.25 -7.11 20.44
N PRO A 429 -14.21 -5.78 20.66
CA PRO A 429 -14.93 -5.15 21.77
C PRO A 429 -16.45 -5.34 21.70
N VAL A 430 -17.05 -5.51 20.52
CA VAL A 430 -18.49 -5.79 20.38
C VAL A 430 -18.82 -7.14 21.04
N ASN A 431 -18.01 -8.17 20.81
CA ASN A 431 -18.21 -9.51 21.39
C ASN A 431 -18.19 -9.46 22.92
N TYR A 432 -17.38 -8.58 23.51
CA TYR A 432 -17.37 -8.34 24.95
C TYR A 432 -18.74 -7.86 25.44
N ALA A 433 -19.26 -6.80 24.82
CA ALA A 433 -20.50 -6.16 25.24
C ALA A 433 -21.70 -7.12 25.10
N VAL A 434 -21.75 -7.85 23.99
CA VAL A 434 -22.75 -8.89 23.73
C VAL A 434 -22.66 -10.03 24.75
N ARG A 435 -21.45 -10.51 25.06
CA ARG A 435 -21.25 -11.59 26.03
C ARG A 435 -21.69 -11.20 27.43
N LYS A 436 -21.39 -9.96 27.87
CA LYS A 436 -21.90 -9.42 29.15
C LYS A 436 -23.43 -9.32 29.16
N MET A 437 -24.02 -8.82 28.08
CA MET A 437 -25.48 -8.73 27.96
C MET A 437 -26.15 -10.11 28.05
N ARG A 438 -25.64 -11.11 27.33
CA ARG A 438 -26.15 -12.50 27.36
C ARG A 438 -26.03 -13.12 28.76
N PHE A 439 -24.92 -12.88 29.44
CA PHE A 439 -24.74 -13.38 30.81
C PHE A 439 -25.77 -12.79 31.78
N LEU A 440 -26.05 -11.49 31.69
CA LEU A 440 -27.05 -10.82 32.53
C LEU A 440 -28.48 -11.27 32.22
N SER A 441 -28.83 -11.48 30.94
CA SER A 441 -30.15 -11.99 30.57
C SER A 441 -30.37 -13.42 31.09
N MET A 442 -29.35 -14.28 31.03
CA MET A 442 -29.38 -15.63 31.61
C MET A 442 -29.54 -15.61 33.14
N GLN A 443 -28.85 -14.70 33.85
CA GLN A 443 -29.00 -14.56 35.30
C GLN A 443 -30.39 -14.04 35.70
N LYS A 444 -30.94 -13.08 34.96
CA LYS A 444 -32.32 -12.60 35.16
C LYS A 444 -33.35 -13.71 34.90
N GLY A 445 -33.13 -14.56 33.88
CA GLY A 445 -33.96 -15.73 33.60
C GLY A 445 -33.90 -16.79 34.71
N LYS A 446 -32.70 -17.08 35.25
CA LYS A 446 -32.53 -17.99 36.40
C LYS A 446 -33.17 -17.43 37.68
N ARG A 447 -33.03 -16.13 37.95
CA ARG A 447 -33.72 -15.45 39.07
C ARG A 447 -35.24 -15.47 38.91
N LYS A 448 -35.79 -15.18 37.72
CA LYS A 448 -37.23 -15.29 37.41
C LYS A 448 -37.76 -16.72 37.59
N LYS A 449 -37.02 -17.74 37.15
CA LYS A 449 -37.36 -19.15 37.37
C LYS A 449 -37.36 -19.51 38.87
N LYS A 450 -36.38 -19.03 39.64
CA LYS A 450 -36.32 -19.24 41.10
C LYS A 450 -37.47 -18.54 41.83
N THR A 451 -37.80 -17.30 41.48
CA THR A 451 -38.96 -16.58 42.06
C THR A 451 -40.30 -17.20 41.66
N ASN A 452 -40.44 -17.74 40.45
CA ASN A 452 -41.65 -18.45 40.04
C ASN A 452 -41.75 -19.82 40.73
N PHE A 453 -40.63 -20.50 40.96
CA PHE A 453 -40.59 -21.73 41.75
C PHE A 453 -40.96 -21.47 43.22
N ASP A 454 -40.45 -20.40 43.83
CA ASP A 454 -40.78 -20.02 45.21
C ASP A 454 -42.24 -19.53 45.36
N LYS A 455 -42.80 -18.84 44.35
CA LYS A 455 -44.22 -18.50 44.29
C LYS A 455 -45.12 -19.73 44.12
N ASN A 456 -44.73 -20.68 43.25
CA ASN A 456 -45.46 -21.93 43.09
C ASN A 456 -45.39 -22.80 44.35
N LYS A 457 -44.27 -22.81 45.08
CA LYS A 457 -44.13 -23.51 46.36
C LYS A 457 -44.99 -22.87 47.47
N LYS A 458 -45.07 -21.53 47.53
CA LYS A 458 -46.00 -20.83 48.44
C LYS A 458 -47.47 -21.05 48.10
N ASN A 459 -47.82 -21.15 46.82
CA ASN A 459 -49.19 -21.47 46.40
C ASN A 459 -49.55 -22.94 46.66
N LYS A 460 -48.58 -23.86 46.53
CA LYS A 460 -48.78 -25.29 46.82
C LYS A 460 -48.97 -25.56 48.33
N ASN A 461 -48.20 -24.88 49.18
CA ASN A 461 -48.41 -24.95 50.64
C ASN A 461 -49.72 -24.28 51.09
N LYS A 462 -50.24 -23.27 50.36
CA LYS A 462 -51.57 -22.68 50.62
C LYS A 462 -52.73 -23.55 50.13
N SER A 463 -52.51 -24.45 49.16
CA SER A 463 -53.51 -25.40 48.68
C SER A 463 -53.56 -26.69 49.50
N GLU A 464 -52.44 -27.13 50.08
CA GLU A 464 -52.38 -28.33 50.93
C GLU A 464 -53.01 -28.12 52.32
N ASP A 465 -53.04 -26.88 52.85
CA ASP A 465 -53.78 -26.53 54.07
C ASP A 465 -55.31 -26.41 53.87
N LYS A 466 -55.82 -26.54 52.64
CA LYS A 466 -57.26 -26.44 52.32
C LYS A 466 -57.90 -27.72 51.79
N SER A 467 -57.15 -28.82 51.66
CA SER A 467 -57.67 -30.08 51.09
C SER A 467 -57.63 -31.29 52.02
N THR A 468 -57.30 -31.13 53.31
CA THR A 468 -57.56 -32.14 54.35
C THR A 468 -58.96 -31.96 54.94
N ASN A 469 -59.98 -32.08 54.09
CA ASN A 469 -61.30 -32.50 54.54
C ASN A 469 -62.10 -33.03 53.33
N SER A 470 -62.29 -34.36 53.28
CA SER A 470 -63.32 -35.14 52.55
C SER A 470 -62.77 -36.44 51.91
N SER A 471 -63.24 -37.56 52.48
CA SER A 471 -63.61 -38.87 51.88
C SER A 471 -62.57 -39.67 51.07
N LYS A 472 -62.02 -40.81 51.54
CA LYS A 472 -62.56 -42.18 51.86
C LYS A 472 -63.19 -42.98 50.69
N LYS A 473 -62.66 -44.22 50.54
CA LYS A 473 -63.11 -45.45 49.82
C LYS A 473 -62.80 -45.51 48.30
N SER A 474 -62.36 -46.61 47.69
CA SER A 474 -62.08 -48.02 48.06
C SER A 474 -61.39 -48.75 46.89
N ASP A 475 -60.47 -49.69 47.17
CA ASP A 475 -60.15 -51.03 46.58
C ASP A 475 -60.24 -51.25 45.04
N ASN A 476 -59.42 -52.05 44.31
CA ASN A 476 -58.50 -53.16 44.64
C ASN A 476 -57.64 -53.58 43.39
N ASP A 477 -56.55 -54.32 43.64
CA ASP A 477 -55.86 -55.39 42.81
C ASP A 477 -55.11 -55.04 41.50
N CYS A 478 -54.01 -55.70 41.04
CA CYS A 478 -52.92 -56.52 41.59
C CYS A 478 -51.85 -56.80 40.48
N GLU A 479 -50.60 -57.09 40.91
CA GLU A 479 -49.54 -57.98 40.30
C GLU A 479 -48.58 -57.59 39.12
N ASN A 480 -47.32 -57.29 39.51
CA ASN A 480 -46.00 -57.92 39.21
C ASN A 480 -45.75 -58.92 38.04
N ASN A 481 -44.67 -58.71 37.25
CA ASN A 481 -43.35 -59.42 37.34
C ASN A 481 -42.45 -59.33 36.06
N ASN A 482 -41.13 -59.08 36.28
CA ASN A 482 -39.87 -59.65 35.70
C ASN A 482 -39.73 -60.00 34.18
N SER A 483 -38.58 -59.96 33.47
CA SER A 483 -37.13 -60.17 33.81
C SER A 483 -36.16 -59.96 32.61
N LYS A 484 -34.93 -59.51 32.91
CA LYS A 484 -33.54 -59.90 32.50
C LYS A 484 -33.02 -60.07 31.03
N ASP A 485 -31.92 -59.33 30.79
CA ASP A 485 -30.56 -59.69 30.30
C ASP A 485 -30.28 -60.45 28.97
N LYS A 486 -29.44 -59.86 28.08
CA LYS A 486 -28.06 -60.34 27.78
C LYS A 486 -27.32 -59.52 26.69
N VAL A 487 -26.00 -59.69 26.69
CA VAL A 487 -24.91 -58.87 26.10
C VAL A 487 -24.13 -59.66 25.02
N ASN A 488 -23.50 -58.93 24.07
CA ASN A 488 -22.13 -59.09 23.49
C ASN A 488 -21.88 -59.37 21.97
N SER A 489 -21.06 -58.45 21.41
CA SER A 489 -19.76 -58.64 20.70
C SER A 489 -19.63 -58.89 19.18
N TYR A 490 -18.55 -58.28 18.66
CA TYR A 490 -17.98 -58.11 17.31
C TYR A 490 -17.28 -59.35 16.69
N LYS A 491 -17.20 -59.42 15.33
CA LYS A 491 -15.94 -59.44 14.51
C LYS A 491 -16.11 -59.70 12.98
N ASP A 492 -15.36 -58.91 12.20
CA ASP A 492 -14.52 -59.14 10.98
C ASP A 492 -14.99 -59.81 9.65
N LYS A 493 -14.69 -59.14 8.50
CA LYS A 493 -13.87 -59.55 7.30
C LYS A 493 -14.21 -58.71 6.03
N ILE A 494 -13.29 -57.92 5.44
CA ILE A 494 -12.33 -58.14 4.31
C ILE A 494 -12.96 -58.23 2.88
N ASN A 495 -12.64 -57.29 1.96
CA ASN A 495 -11.83 -57.50 0.71
C ASN A 495 -11.78 -56.29 -0.26
N ASP A 496 -10.66 -56.20 -0.99
CA ASP A 496 -10.18 -55.17 -1.94
C ASP A 496 -10.86 -55.12 -3.33
N SER A 497 -10.70 -54.01 -4.05
CA SER A 497 -10.27 -53.99 -5.48
C SER A 497 -10.03 -52.57 -6.04
N GLU A 498 -8.90 -52.41 -6.72
CA GLU A 498 -8.48 -51.26 -7.55
C GLU A 498 -9.15 -51.28 -8.94
N THR A 499 -9.30 -50.12 -9.59
CA THR A 499 -9.06 -49.98 -11.05
C THR A 499 -8.96 -48.52 -11.51
N ASN A 500 -7.99 -48.30 -12.39
CA ASN A 500 -7.63 -47.06 -13.11
C ASN A 500 -8.70 -46.56 -14.08
N GLN A 501 -8.72 -45.24 -14.35
CA GLN A 501 -9.01 -44.72 -15.70
C GLN A 501 -8.43 -43.32 -15.94
N THR A 502 -7.53 -43.27 -16.92
CA THR A 502 -6.97 -42.12 -17.63
C THR A 502 -7.97 -41.58 -18.65
N THR A 503 -8.03 -40.26 -18.84
CA THR A 503 -8.56 -39.66 -20.08
C THR A 503 -7.70 -38.47 -20.51
N ASP A 504 -7.07 -38.65 -21.68
CA ASP A 504 -6.46 -37.61 -22.51
C ASP A 504 -7.54 -36.71 -23.12
N SER A 505 -7.26 -35.42 -23.25
CA SER A 505 -7.95 -34.55 -24.22
C SER A 505 -6.96 -33.68 -24.98
N LYS A 506 -6.78 -34.03 -26.25
CA LYS A 506 -6.22 -33.19 -27.31
C LYS A 506 -7.26 -32.14 -27.69
N VAL A 507 -6.89 -30.87 -27.68
CA VAL A 507 -7.60 -29.82 -28.43
C VAL A 507 -6.60 -28.98 -29.22
N SER A 508 -7.05 -28.64 -30.41
CA SER A 508 -6.38 -28.28 -31.65
C SER A 508 -5.76 -26.88 -31.71
N LYS A 509 -4.59 -26.81 -32.37
CA LYS A 509 -4.10 -25.63 -33.10
C LYS A 509 -4.95 -25.38 -34.35
N LYS A 510 -5.48 -24.17 -34.50
CA LYS A 510 -5.71 -23.44 -35.77
C LYS A 510 -6.31 -22.07 -35.42
N GLU A 511 -6.03 -21.07 -36.27
CA GLU A 511 -6.52 -19.68 -36.24
C GLU A 511 -5.67 -18.74 -35.33
N VAL A 512 -5.03 -17.65 -35.77
CA VAL A 512 -5.09 -16.87 -37.01
C VAL A 512 -3.73 -16.19 -37.24
N GLU A 513 -3.07 -16.48 -38.36
CA GLU A 513 -2.18 -15.57 -39.07
C GLU A 513 -3.06 -14.60 -39.88
N SER A 514 -2.89 -13.30 -39.70
CA SER A 514 -3.11 -12.27 -40.73
C SER A 514 -2.71 -10.91 -40.16
N PHE A 515 -2.24 -10.01 -41.03
CA PHE A 515 -1.78 -8.64 -40.79
C PHE A 515 -0.27 -8.48 -40.51
N GLU A 516 0.55 -9.04 -41.41
CA GLU A 516 1.64 -8.28 -42.01
C GLU A 516 1.08 -7.60 -43.27
N GLU A 517 1.00 -6.27 -43.26
CA GLU A 517 1.06 -5.38 -44.44
C GLU A 517 0.70 -3.97 -43.96
N ASP A 518 1.73 -3.12 -43.83
CA ASP A 518 1.73 -1.68 -44.15
C ASP A 518 2.94 -1.00 -43.48
N ARG A 519 4.10 -1.17 -44.13
CA ARG A 519 5.23 -0.24 -44.07
C ARG A 519 5.46 0.29 -45.48
N VAL A 520 5.10 1.55 -45.72
CA VAL A 520 5.68 2.42 -46.75
C VAL A 520 5.96 3.77 -46.10
#